data_AF-A0A317U566-F1
#
_entry.id   AF-A0A317U566-F1
#
_cell.length_a   1.000
_cell.length_b   1.000
_cell.length_c   1.000
_cell.angle_alpha   90.00
_cell.angle_beta   90.00
_cell.angle_gamma   90.00
#
_symmetry.space_group_name_H-M   'P 1'
#
loop_
_entity.id
_entity.type
_entity.pdbx_description
1 polymer ?
#
loop_
_entity_poly.entity_id
_entity_poly.type
_entity_poly.pdbx_seq_one_letter_code
_entity_poly.pdbx_strand_id
1 'polypeptide(L)'
;MFYISKKAKNRTSLTLDKKRKKTGGMAVRYSKAHKEPWFLVTSMKEASTNPNLICTIYRQRMRIEENFRDTKCPHYGLGLKDSLTKCPHRMNILLLIAAIALFTAWLAGLYTKSIGKASDFQAQSAKHTSVLSIVFLGRRALKKAITISQEFFEKLLSMLYQCAIQTQQ
;
A
#
# COMPACT_ATOMS: atom_id res chain seq x y z
N MET A 1 -4.07 25.96 5.39
CA MET A 1 -4.98 25.32 6.38
C MET A 1 -6.16 24.77 5.60
N PHE A 2 -6.44 23.45 5.68
CA PHE A 2 -7.46 22.83 4.82
C PHE A 2 -8.39 21.92 5.59
N TYR A 3 -9.63 21.89 5.14
CA TYR A 3 -10.70 21.07 5.67
C TYR A 3 -11.03 19.96 4.67
N ILE A 4 -11.00 18.70 5.13
CA ILE A 4 -11.40 17.55 4.33
C ILE A 4 -12.66 16.92 4.94
N SER A 5 -13.76 16.99 4.20
CA SER A 5 -14.94 16.17 4.47
C SER A 5 -15.23 15.25 3.28
N LYS A 6 -15.56 14.00 3.57
CA LYS A 6 -15.97 13.03 2.55
C LYS A 6 -17.49 12.94 2.54
N LYS A 7 -18.09 13.06 1.35
CA LYS A 7 -19.49 12.68 1.16
C LYS A 7 -19.71 11.22 1.57
N ALA A 8 -20.82 10.98 2.26
CA ALA A 8 -21.20 9.64 2.66
C ALA A 8 -21.28 8.73 1.43
N LYS A 9 -20.53 7.62 1.45
CA LYS A 9 -20.71 6.57 0.46
C LYS A 9 -21.83 5.68 0.97
N ASN A 10 -22.96 5.65 0.27
CA ASN A 10 -24.14 4.81 0.57
C ASN A 10 -23.83 3.31 0.37
N ARG A 11 -22.82 2.80 1.06
CA ARG A 11 -22.35 1.42 0.99
C ARG A 11 -23.26 0.57 1.87
N THR A 12 -23.86 -0.45 1.27
CA THR A 12 -24.59 -1.50 1.99
C THR A 12 -23.91 -2.83 1.69
N SER A 13 -23.69 -3.66 2.73
CA SER A 13 -23.22 -5.03 2.53
C SER A 13 -24.42 -5.97 2.58
N LEU A 14 -24.55 -6.79 1.56
CA LEU A 14 -25.56 -7.84 1.50
C LEU A 14 -24.96 -9.17 1.95
N THR A 15 -25.82 -10.04 2.47
CA THR A 15 -25.53 -11.46 2.71
C THR A 15 -25.67 -12.25 1.41
N LEU A 16 -25.27 -13.52 1.40
CA LEU A 16 -25.47 -14.40 0.24
C LEU A 16 -26.94 -14.42 -0.21
N ASP A 17 -27.87 -14.33 0.74
CA ASP A 17 -29.33 -14.27 0.50
C ASP A 17 -29.82 -12.88 0.05
N LYS A 18 -28.93 -11.97 -0.36
CA LYS A 18 -29.22 -10.58 -0.77
C LYS A 18 -29.94 -9.72 0.29
N LYS A 19 -30.03 -10.18 1.54
CA LYS A 19 -30.55 -9.38 2.67
C LYS A 19 -29.45 -8.46 3.21
N ARG A 20 -29.83 -7.28 3.71
CA ARG A 20 -28.88 -6.39 4.39
C ARG A 20 -28.24 -7.11 5.57
N LYS A 21 -26.91 -7.18 5.58
CA LYS A 21 -26.16 -7.73 6.70
C LYS A 21 -26.42 -6.88 7.94
N LYS A 22 -26.78 -7.51 9.05
CA LYS A 22 -26.85 -6.83 10.35
C LYS A 22 -25.46 -6.31 10.68
N THR A 23 -25.33 -4.98 10.74
CA THR A 23 -24.04 -4.33 11.02
C THR A 23 -23.77 -4.44 12.51
N GLY A 24 -22.67 -5.06 12.91
CA GLY A 24 -22.31 -5.19 14.33
C GLY A 24 -22.10 -3.81 14.99
N GLY A 25 -22.34 -3.72 16.30
CA GLY A 25 -22.29 -2.44 17.04
C GLY A 25 -20.98 -1.67 16.88
N MET A 26 -19.83 -2.37 16.77
CA MET A 26 -18.53 -1.75 16.50
C MET A 26 -18.49 -1.01 15.16
N ALA A 27 -19.02 -1.61 14.09
CA ALA A 27 -18.99 -0.98 12.76
C ALA A 27 -19.88 0.27 12.69
N VAL A 28 -21.02 0.25 13.38
CA VAL A 28 -21.87 1.46 13.53
C VAL A 28 -21.14 2.55 14.30
N ARG A 29 -20.45 2.20 15.39
CA ARG A 29 -19.68 3.14 16.20
C ARG A 29 -18.52 3.78 15.41
N TYR A 30 -17.72 2.98 14.70
CA TYR A 30 -16.66 3.50 13.82
C TYR A 30 -17.22 4.41 12.72
N SER A 31 -18.33 4.04 12.09
CA SER A 31 -18.95 4.89 11.06
C SER A 31 -19.40 6.25 11.60
N LYS A 32 -19.82 6.34 12.86
CA LYS A 32 -20.19 7.63 13.48
C LYS A 32 -18.94 8.46 13.78
N ALA A 33 -17.89 7.85 14.34
CA ALA A 33 -16.63 8.52 14.66
C ALA A 33 -15.90 9.09 13.42
N HIS A 34 -15.97 8.40 12.28
CA HIS A 34 -15.32 8.84 11.04
C HIS A 34 -16.09 9.90 10.24
N LYS A 35 -17.17 10.48 10.78
CA LYS A 35 -17.90 11.60 10.15
C LYS A 35 -17.24 12.95 10.39
N GLU A 36 -16.40 13.05 11.40
CA GLU A 36 -15.71 14.29 11.72
C GLU A 36 -14.74 14.65 10.60
N PRO A 37 -14.75 15.91 10.17
CA PRO A 37 -13.86 16.37 9.13
C PRO A 37 -12.42 16.43 9.63
N TRP A 38 -11.49 16.17 8.72
CA TRP A 38 -10.08 16.21 9.06
C TRP A 38 -9.54 17.61 8.84
N PHE A 39 -8.87 18.12 9.87
CA PHE A 39 -8.17 19.39 9.85
C PHE A 39 -6.69 19.15 9.54
N LEU A 40 -6.21 19.63 8.39
CA LEU A 40 -4.83 19.44 7.96
C LEU A 40 -4.01 20.73 8.06
N VAL A 41 -2.89 20.61 8.77
CA VAL A 41 -1.82 21.62 8.84
C VAL A 41 -0.59 21.02 8.16
N THR A 42 0.06 21.78 7.29
CA THR A 42 1.23 21.33 6.55
C THR A 42 2.20 22.48 6.34
N SER A 43 3.50 22.16 6.35
CA SER A 43 4.60 23.06 6.01
C SER A 43 4.94 23.08 4.51
N MET A 44 4.26 22.26 3.69
CA MET A 44 4.46 22.18 2.24
C MET A 44 4.06 23.51 1.59
N LYS A 45 4.88 24.03 0.67
CA LYS A 45 4.63 25.33 0.00
C LYS A 45 3.52 25.22 -1.05
N GLU A 46 3.38 24.04 -1.65
CA GLU A 46 2.37 23.62 -2.61
C GLU A 46 0.96 23.62 -2.00
N ALA A 47 0.88 23.86 -0.70
CA ALA A 47 -0.35 23.94 0.04
C ALA A 47 -1.29 25.02 -0.46
N SER A 48 -0.75 26.22 -0.69
CA SER A 48 -1.54 27.37 -1.14
C SER A 48 -1.98 27.23 -2.60
N THR A 49 -1.15 26.59 -3.44
CA THR A 49 -1.40 26.45 -4.88
C THR A 49 -2.26 25.23 -5.22
N ASN A 50 -2.05 24.09 -4.55
CA ASN A 50 -2.67 22.80 -4.88
C ASN A 50 -3.20 22.05 -3.63
N PRO A 51 -4.29 22.51 -3.00
CA PRO A 51 -4.83 21.88 -1.79
C PRO A 51 -5.28 20.42 -2.00
N ASN A 52 -5.72 20.08 -3.21
CA ASN A 52 -6.11 18.72 -3.58
C ASN A 52 -4.93 17.74 -3.56
N LEU A 53 -3.71 18.22 -3.86
CA LEU A 53 -2.49 17.42 -3.80
C LEU A 53 -2.18 17.03 -2.36
N ILE A 54 -2.26 17.98 -1.41
CA ILE A 54 -2.11 17.69 0.02
C ILE A 54 -3.13 16.65 0.48
N CYS A 55 -4.40 16.82 0.09
CA CYS A 55 -5.46 15.88 0.43
C CYS A 55 -5.17 14.47 -0.11
N THR A 56 -4.57 14.39 -1.30
CA THR A 56 -4.19 13.14 -1.95
C THR A 56 -3.00 12.47 -1.26
N ILE A 57 -1.98 13.25 -0.86
CA ILE A 57 -0.85 12.78 -0.07
C ILE A 57 -1.33 12.26 1.28
N TYR A 58 -2.13 13.05 2.02
CA TYR A 58 -2.63 12.66 3.32
C TYR A 58 -3.52 11.40 3.26
N ARG A 59 -4.25 11.21 2.16
CA ARG A 59 -5.04 9.99 1.94
C ARG A 59 -4.17 8.72 1.93
N GLN A 60 -2.89 8.82 1.57
CA GLN A 60 -1.97 7.68 1.58
C GLN A 60 -1.66 7.17 2.99
N ARG A 61 -1.96 7.94 4.07
CA ARG A 61 -1.83 7.51 5.47
C ARG A 61 -2.43 6.14 5.75
N MET A 62 -3.60 5.85 5.18
CA MET A 62 -4.28 4.57 5.37
C MET A 62 -3.51 3.39 4.76
N ARG A 63 -2.79 3.63 3.65
CA ARG A 63 -1.95 2.60 3.02
C ARG A 63 -0.82 2.18 3.94
N ILE A 64 -0.28 3.08 4.76
CA ILE A 64 0.78 2.76 5.73
C ILE A 64 0.24 1.80 6.80
N GLU A 65 -0.93 2.08 7.35
CA GLU A 65 -1.58 1.19 8.35
C GLU A 65 -1.91 -0.19 7.76
N GLU A 66 -2.40 -0.23 6.51
CA GLU A 66 -2.64 -1.46 5.77
C GLU A 66 -1.34 -2.26 5.56
N ASN A 67 -0.25 -1.60 5.14
CA ASN A 67 1.06 -2.25 5.01
C ASN A 67 1.54 -2.83 6.35
N PHE A 68 1.43 -2.09 7.46
CA PHE A 68 1.79 -2.63 8.78
C PHE A 68 0.94 -3.84 9.20
N ARG A 69 -0.35 -3.82 8.87
CA ARG A 69 -1.25 -4.95 9.12
C ARG A 69 -0.85 -6.16 8.28
N ASP A 70 -0.53 -5.95 7.01
CA ASP A 70 -0.16 -7.02 6.08
C ASP A 70 1.18 -7.63 6.49
N THR A 71 2.20 -6.84 6.84
CA THR A 71 3.50 -7.35 7.33
C THR A 71 3.33 -8.26 8.56
N LYS A 72 2.36 -7.93 9.44
CA LYS A 72 2.01 -8.77 10.59
C LYS A 72 1.24 -10.04 10.21
N CYS A 73 0.55 -10.06 9.08
CA CYS A 73 -0.30 -11.16 8.66
C CYS A 73 0.51 -12.34 8.08
N PRO A 74 0.29 -13.58 8.57
CA PRO A 74 0.93 -14.79 8.03
C PRO A 74 0.57 -15.09 6.58
N HIS A 75 -0.71 -14.93 6.23
CA HIS A 75 -1.22 -15.36 4.93
C HIS A 75 -0.84 -14.42 3.78
N TYR A 76 -0.81 -13.10 4.06
CA TYR A 76 -0.68 -12.09 3.00
C TYR A 76 0.68 -11.36 3.02
N GLY A 77 1.33 -11.23 4.18
CA GLY A 77 2.62 -10.56 4.31
C GLY A 77 3.71 -11.48 4.84
N LEU A 78 4.46 -11.00 5.84
CA LEU A 78 5.68 -11.65 6.32
C LEU A 78 5.50 -12.45 7.60
N GLY A 79 4.27 -12.55 8.12
CA GLY A 79 3.97 -13.41 9.26
C GLY A 79 4.67 -13.02 10.56
N LEU A 80 4.94 -11.73 10.80
CA LEU A 80 5.59 -11.31 12.06
C LEU A 80 4.82 -11.76 13.32
N LYS A 81 3.50 -11.97 13.23
CA LYS A 81 2.71 -12.54 14.33
C LYS A 81 3.16 -13.93 14.76
N ASP A 82 3.65 -14.75 13.83
CA ASP A 82 4.05 -16.14 14.10
C ASP A 82 5.40 -16.21 14.83
N SER A 83 6.15 -15.11 14.86
CA SER A 83 7.40 -15.05 15.62
C SER A 83 7.19 -15.16 17.14
N LEU A 84 6.02 -14.76 17.64
CA LEU A 84 5.61 -14.76 19.06
C LEU A 84 6.65 -14.19 20.05
N THR A 85 7.62 -13.42 19.57
CA THR A 85 8.75 -12.95 20.37
C THR A 85 8.33 -11.76 21.24
N LYS A 86 8.71 -11.81 22.52
CA LYS A 86 8.53 -10.70 23.48
C LYS A 86 9.80 -9.88 23.68
N CYS A 87 10.94 -10.34 23.15
CA CYS A 87 12.23 -9.66 23.29
C CYS A 87 12.33 -8.51 22.26
N PRO A 88 12.48 -7.24 22.69
CA PRO A 88 12.57 -6.10 21.78
C PRO A 88 13.74 -6.21 20.79
N HIS A 89 14.89 -6.72 21.23
CA HIS A 89 16.07 -6.91 20.37
C HIS A 89 15.79 -7.88 19.21
N ARG A 90 15.16 -9.02 19.49
CA ARG A 90 14.76 -9.98 18.45
C ARG A 90 13.72 -9.39 17.50
N MET A 91 12.78 -8.60 18.02
CA MET A 91 11.79 -7.91 17.19
C MET A 91 12.46 -6.92 16.25
N ASN A 92 13.46 -6.15 16.70
CA ASN A 92 14.20 -5.23 15.85
C ASN A 92 14.89 -5.95 14.69
N ILE A 93 15.52 -7.10 14.95
CA ILE A 93 16.16 -7.91 13.90
C ILE A 93 15.10 -8.41 12.90
N LEU A 94 13.96 -8.92 13.37
CA LEU A 94 12.87 -9.38 12.49
C LEU A 94 12.28 -8.24 11.66
N LEU A 95 12.15 -7.04 12.24
CA LEU A 95 11.70 -5.85 11.52
C LEU A 95 12.71 -5.42 10.46
N LEU A 96 14.01 -5.53 10.74
CA LEU A 96 15.07 -5.25 9.77
C LEU A 96 15.02 -6.24 8.60
N ILE A 97 14.95 -7.55 8.89
CA ILE A 97 14.80 -8.59 7.86
C ILE A 97 13.53 -8.35 7.04
N ALA A 98 12.42 -8.02 7.70
CA ALA A 98 11.17 -7.71 7.03
C ALA A 98 11.28 -6.48 6.12
N ALA A 99 11.96 -5.41 6.56
CA ALA A 99 12.19 -4.22 5.77
C ALA A 99 13.00 -4.53 4.50
N ILE A 100 14.09 -5.30 4.64
CA ILE A 100 14.93 -5.72 3.50
C ILE A 100 14.11 -6.59 2.54
N ALA A 101 13.35 -7.56 3.05
CA ALA A 101 12.51 -8.43 2.21
C ALA A 101 11.40 -7.67 1.48
N LEU A 102 10.77 -6.68 2.13
CA LEU A 102 9.78 -5.81 1.49
C LEU A 102 10.43 -4.93 0.42
N PHE A 103 11.63 -4.41 0.67
CA PHE A 103 12.36 -3.59 -0.28
C PHE A 103 12.78 -4.39 -1.53
N THR A 104 13.32 -5.60 -1.37
CA THR A 104 13.68 -6.47 -2.50
C THR A 104 12.45 -6.90 -3.30
N ALA A 105 11.34 -7.24 -2.63
CA ALA A 105 10.08 -7.53 -3.29
C ALA A 105 9.51 -6.29 -4.00
N TRP A 106 9.66 -5.09 -3.45
CA TRP A 106 9.23 -3.86 -4.12
C TRP A 106 10.02 -3.60 -5.40
N LEU A 107 11.36 -3.74 -5.37
CA LEU A 107 12.22 -3.62 -6.55
C LEU A 107 11.85 -4.66 -7.63
N ALA A 108 11.69 -5.93 -7.26
CA ALA A 108 11.26 -6.98 -8.19
C ALA A 108 9.87 -6.71 -8.79
N GLY A 109 8.97 -6.09 -8.02
CA GLY A 109 7.65 -5.69 -8.47
C GLY A 109 7.69 -4.55 -9.48
N LEU A 110 8.52 -3.54 -9.21
CA LEU A 110 8.78 -2.44 -10.16
C LEU A 110 9.36 -2.99 -11.46
N TYR A 111 10.31 -3.92 -11.37
CA TYR A 111 10.86 -4.58 -12.54
C TYR A 111 9.79 -5.28 -13.37
N THR A 112 9.00 -6.12 -12.73
CA THR A 112 7.95 -6.90 -13.39
C THR A 112 6.93 -5.99 -14.07
N LYS A 113 6.70 -4.80 -13.50
CA LYS A 113 5.86 -3.77 -14.11
C LYS A 113 6.54 -3.06 -15.28
N SER A 114 7.82 -2.73 -15.19
CA SER A 114 8.55 -2.03 -16.26
C SER A 114 8.69 -2.91 -17.51
N ILE A 115 8.83 -4.23 -17.36
CA ILE A 115 8.85 -5.18 -18.48
C ILE A 115 7.46 -5.53 -19.03
N GLY A 116 6.40 -4.94 -18.49
CA GLY A 116 5.01 -5.20 -18.92
C GLY A 116 4.44 -6.55 -18.51
N LYS A 117 5.19 -7.41 -17.80
CA LYS A 117 4.74 -8.76 -17.38
C LYS A 117 3.84 -8.77 -16.14
N ALA A 118 3.41 -7.60 -15.64
CA ALA A 118 2.51 -7.51 -14.49
C ALA A 118 1.14 -8.17 -14.74
N SER A 119 0.71 -8.26 -16.00
CA SER A 119 -0.51 -8.97 -16.42
C SER A 119 -0.43 -10.47 -16.17
N ASP A 120 0.75 -11.08 -16.34
CA ASP A 120 0.95 -12.54 -16.27
C ASP A 120 0.74 -13.10 -14.85
N PHE A 121 0.74 -12.21 -13.86
CA PHE A 121 0.46 -12.51 -12.47
C PHE A 121 -1.00 -12.25 -12.08
N GLN A 122 -1.83 -11.71 -12.97
CA GLN A 122 -3.24 -11.42 -12.72
C GLN A 122 -4.11 -12.50 -13.36
N ALA A 123 -5.08 -13.01 -12.59
CA ALA A 123 -5.99 -14.07 -13.06
C ALA A 123 -7.18 -13.55 -13.87
N GLN A 124 -7.41 -12.22 -13.90
CA GLN A 124 -8.56 -11.62 -14.57
C GLN A 124 -8.13 -10.44 -15.46
N SER A 125 -8.85 -10.25 -16.56
CA SER A 125 -8.69 -9.24 -17.62
C SER A 125 -8.89 -7.78 -17.15
N ALA A 126 -8.22 -7.37 -16.07
CA ALA A 126 -8.12 -5.98 -15.64
C ALA A 126 -6.94 -5.30 -16.35
N LYS A 127 -6.99 -5.23 -17.69
CA LYS A 127 -5.96 -4.57 -18.52
C LYS A 127 -5.70 -3.09 -18.14
N HIS A 128 -6.61 -2.48 -17.38
CA HIS A 128 -6.60 -1.05 -17.05
C HIS A 128 -6.28 -0.70 -15.59
N THR A 129 -6.16 -1.67 -14.67
CA THR A 129 -5.91 -1.35 -13.25
C THR A 129 -4.93 -2.33 -12.63
N SER A 130 -3.89 -1.84 -11.97
CA SER A 130 -2.99 -2.67 -11.16
C SER A 130 -3.73 -3.17 -9.92
N VAL A 131 -4.38 -4.34 -10.01
CA VAL A 131 -5.11 -4.96 -8.89
C VAL A 131 -4.17 -5.41 -7.77
N LEU A 132 -2.96 -5.83 -8.14
CA LEU A 132 -1.94 -6.30 -7.20
C LEU A 132 -1.06 -5.15 -6.70
N SER A 133 -0.71 -5.16 -5.41
CA SER A 133 0.33 -4.28 -4.90
C SER A 133 1.69 -4.62 -5.52
N ILE A 134 2.56 -3.62 -5.66
CA ILE A 134 3.89 -3.80 -6.26
C ILE A 134 4.70 -4.85 -5.49
N VAL A 135 4.65 -4.80 -4.16
CA VAL A 135 5.34 -5.77 -3.29
C VAL A 135 4.83 -7.19 -3.51
N PHE A 136 3.51 -7.39 -3.63
CA PHE A 136 2.93 -8.72 -3.87
C PHE A 136 3.31 -9.25 -5.26
N LEU A 137 3.27 -8.38 -6.28
CA LEU A 137 3.72 -8.71 -7.63
C LEU A 137 5.18 -9.17 -7.62
N GLY A 138 6.07 -8.40 -6.97
CA GLY A 138 7.48 -8.74 -6.89
C GLY A 138 7.77 -9.99 -6.09
N ARG A 139 7.04 -10.24 -4.99
CA ARG A 139 7.13 -11.50 -4.26
C ARG A 139 6.78 -12.72 -5.14
N ARG A 140 5.75 -12.60 -5.99
CA ARG A 140 5.39 -13.67 -6.95
C ARG A 140 6.41 -13.80 -8.07
N ALA A 141 6.95 -12.69 -8.55
CA ALA A 141 8.02 -12.66 -9.55
C ALA A 141 9.29 -13.37 -9.05
N LEU A 142 9.72 -13.07 -7.82
CA LEU A 142 10.84 -13.72 -7.16
C LEU A 142 10.60 -15.22 -6.99
N LYS A 143 9.38 -15.63 -6.60
CA LYS A 143 9.02 -17.05 -6.50
C LYS A 143 9.06 -17.78 -7.86
N LYS A 144 8.81 -17.08 -8.97
CA LYS A 144 8.92 -17.62 -10.34
C LYS A 144 10.33 -17.50 -10.93
N ALA A 145 11.34 -17.12 -10.14
CA ALA A 145 12.74 -16.98 -10.57
C ALA A 145 12.93 -16.02 -11.75
N ILE A 146 12.28 -14.85 -11.71
CA ILE A 146 12.66 -13.76 -12.61
C ILE A 146 14.07 -13.29 -12.19
N THR A 147 15.08 -13.63 -12.99
CA THR A 147 16.47 -13.23 -12.75
C THR A 147 16.60 -11.71 -12.91
N ILE A 148 17.01 -11.05 -11.83
CA ILE A 148 17.30 -9.62 -11.84
C ILE A 148 18.72 -9.47 -12.38
N SER A 149 18.88 -8.98 -13.62
CA SER A 149 20.20 -8.71 -14.19
C SER A 149 20.79 -7.40 -13.67
N GLN A 150 22.11 -7.28 -13.68
CA GLN A 150 22.83 -6.09 -13.20
C GLN A 150 22.51 -4.84 -14.02
N GLU A 151 22.50 -4.94 -15.36
CA GLU A 151 22.11 -3.85 -16.27
C GLU A 151 20.69 -3.33 -15.99
N PHE A 152 19.80 -4.20 -15.55
CA PHE A 152 18.45 -3.80 -15.20
C PHE A 152 18.42 -2.99 -13.90
N PHE A 153 19.22 -3.36 -12.91
CA PHE A 153 19.33 -2.60 -11.67
C PHE A 153 19.75 -1.16 -11.94
N GLU A 154 20.70 -0.95 -12.87
CA GLU A 154 21.12 0.38 -13.32
C GLU A 154 20.00 1.16 -14.00
N LYS A 155 19.22 0.51 -14.88
CA LYS A 155 18.03 1.12 -15.51
C LYS A 155 16.93 1.46 -14.49
N LEU A 156 16.73 0.64 -13.47
CA LEU A 156 15.78 0.93 -12.41
C LEU A 156 16.26 2.11 -11.56
N LEU A 157 17.55 2.16 -11.23
CA LEU A 157 18.14 3.29 -10.49
C LEU A 157 17.98 4.60 -11.26
N SER A 158 18.26 4.61 -12.56
CA SER A 158 18.08 5.81 -13.38
C SER A 158 16.60 6.22 -13.46
N MET A 159 15.67 5.26 -13.60
CA MET A 159 14.23 5.54 -13.56
C MET A 159 13.79 6.13 -12.22
N LEU A 160 14.26 5.57 -11.09
CA LEU A 160 13.95 6.09 -9.76
C LEU A 160 14.50 7.50 -9.56
N TYR A 161 15.72 7.76 -10.04
CA TYR A 161 16.34 9.08 -9.99
C TYR A 161 15.53 10.12 -10.77
N GLN A 162 15.07 9.78 -11.98
CA GLN A 162 14.21 10.66 -12.78
C GLN A 162 12.86 10.91 -12.09
N CYS A 163 12.24 9.88 -11.49
CA CYS A 163 11.03 10.07 -10.70
C CYS A 163 11.27 10.97 -9.48
N ALA A 164 12.41 10.83 -8.79
CA ALA A 164 12.74 11.67 -7.64
C ALA A 164 12.87 13.15 -8.02
N ILE A 165 13.52 13.44 -9.16
CA ILE A 165 13.63 14.81 -9.70
C ILE A 165 12.24 15.37 -10.03
N GLN A 166 11.39 14.58 -10.69
CA GLN A 166 10.02 15.00 -11.05
C GLN A 166 9.14 15.26 -9.82
N THR A 167 9.42 14.63 -8.68
CA THR A 167 8.69 14.90 -7.43
C THR A 167 9.17 16.11 -6.65
N GLN A 168 10.34 16.66 -6.99
CA GLN A 168 10.93 17.84 -6.36
C GLN A 168 10.63 19.15 -7.13
N GLN A 169 10.05 19.05 -8.32
CA GLN A 169 9.53 20.16 -9.14
C GLN A 169 8.03 20.33 -8.90
#